data_AF-X0WVX9-F1
#
_entry.id   AF-X0WVX9-F1
#
_cell.length_a   1.000
_cell.length_b   1.000
_cell.length_c   1.000
_cell.angle_alpha   90.00
_cell.angle_beta   90.00
_cell.angle_gamma   90.00
#
_symmetry.space_group_name_H-M   'P 1'
#
loop_
_entity.id
_entity.type
_entity.pdbx_description
1 polymer ?
#
loop_
_entity_poly.entity_id
_entity_poly.type
_entity_poly.pdbx_seq_one_letter_code
_entity_poly.pdbx_strand_id
1 'polypeptide(L)' 'LFVAPVLVFASLVIGPATMDLAFPAGLVLMVLLSVLITAQVAGDGRSDWLKGLQLLAVYLVFALTFFFLPGAQSHP' A
#
# COMPACT_ATOMS: atom_id res chain seq x y z
N LEU A 1 -11.63 2.41 -4.54
CA LEU A 1 -12.67 2.76 -3.55
C LEU A 1 -13.84 1.76 -3.59
N PHE A 2 -13.55 0.45 -3.52
CA PHE A 2 -14.61 -0.57 -3.58
C PHE A 2 -14.21 -1.80 -2.77
N VAL A 3 -13.06 -2.38 -3.11
CA VAL A 3 -12.58 -3.64 -2.51
C VAL A 3 -12.51 -3.58 -0.98
N ALA A 4 -11.78 -2.65 -0.38
CA ALA A 4 -11.65 -2.56 1.07
C ALA A 4 -13.00 -2.35 1.80
N PRO A 5 -13.85 -1.37 1.41
CA PRO A 5 -15.20 -1.24 1.99
C PRO A 5 -16.06 -2.49 1.86
N VAL A 6 -16.05 -3.15 0.69
CA VAL A 6 -16.82 -4.37 0.47
C VAL A 6 -16.35 -5.50 1.37
N LEU A 7 -15.03 -5.66 1.56
CA LEU A 7 -14.49 -6.68 2.46
C LEU A 7 -14.89 -6.45 3.92
N VAL A 8 -14.92 -5.19 4.38
CA VAL A 8 -15.41 -4.85 5.73
C VAL A 8 -16.86 -5.29 5.89
N PHE A 9 -17.75 -4.89 4.98
CA PHE A 9 -19.16 -5.26 5.07
C PHE A 9 -19.39 -6.77 4.90
N ALA A 10 -18.66 -7.42 3.99
CA ALA A 10 -18.73 -8.88 3.81
C ALA A 10 -18.27 -9.63 5.07
N SER A 11 -17.27 -9.11 5.79
CA SER A 11 -16.79 -9.73 7.03
C SER A 11 -17.86 -9.76 8.14
N LEU A 12 -18.80 -8.80 8.14
CA LEU A 12 -19.90 -8.77 9.12
C LEU A 12 -20.89 -9.93 8.93
N VAL A 13 -20.97 -10.49 7.73
CA VAL A 13 -21.96 -11.51 7.37
C VAL A 13 -21.33 -12.89 7.23
N ILE A 14 -20.10 -12.96 6.70
CA ILE A 14 -19.45 -14.20 6.27
C ILE A 14 -18.18 -14.51 7.09
N GLY A 15 -17.60 -13.50 7.75
CA GLY A 15 -16.29 -13.62 8.39
C GLY A 15 -16.35 -14.25 9.80
N PRO A 16 -15.34 -15.06 10.18
CA PRO A 16 -15.20 -15.55 11.56
C PRO A 16 -14.84 -14.43 12.56
N ALA A 17 -14.31 -13.31 12.07
CA ALA A 17 -14.02 -12.09 12.82
C ALA A 17 -14.30 -10.86 11.95
N THR A 18 -14.67 -9.75 12.58
CA THR A 18 -14.92 -8.47 11.90
C THR A 18 -13.61 -7.88 11.41
N MET A 19 -13.51 -7.57 10.11
CA MET A 19 -12.35 -6.91 9.53
C MET A 19 -12.42 -5.41 9.79
N ASP A 20 -11.32 -4.83 10.31
CA ASP A 20 -11.17 -3.39 10.48
C ASP A 20 -10.22 -2.78 9.42
N LEU A 21 -10.13 -1.44 9.42
CA LEU A 21 -9.17 -0.66 8.62
C LEU A 21 -8.03 -0.10 9.49
N ALA A 22 -7.73 -0.76 10.61
CA ALA A 22 -6.62 -0.36 11.45
C ALA A 22 -5.34 -0.94 10.85
N PHE A 23 -4.60 -0.12 10.09
CA PHE A 23 -3.28 -0.51 9.59
C PHE A 23 -2.19 0.07 10.52
N PRO A 24 -1.10 -0.68 10.76
CA PRO A 24 0.08 -0.13 11.43
C PRO A 24 0.55 1.17 10.78
N ALA A 25 1.06 2.11 11.59
CA ALA A 25 1.50 3.43 11.11
C ALA A 25 2.52 3.33 9.96
N GLY A 26 3.38 2.32 9.98
CA GLY A 26 4.32 2.04 8.89
C GLY A 26 3.63 1.74 7.56
N LEU A 27 2.57 0.94 7.53
CA LEU A 27 1.81 0.65 6.31
C LEU A 27 1.11 1.89 5.78
N VAL A 28 0.48 2.68 6.67
CA VAL A 28 -0.18 3.92 6.29
C VAL A 28 0.83 4.90 5.67
N LEU A 29 2.01 5.04 6.27
CA LEU A 29 3.09 5.88 5.77
C LEU A 29 3.58 5.40 4.39
N MET A 30 3.81 4.10 4.22
CA MET A 30 4.26 3.53 2.94
C MET A 30 3.23 3.75 1.83
N VAL A 31 1.94 3.58 2.12
CA VAL A 31 0.86 3.86 1.16
C VAL A 31 0.82 5.35 0.81
N LEU A 32 0.94 6.24 1.79
CA LEU A 32 0.99 7.69 1.56
C LEU A 32 2.16 8.07 0.64
N LEU A 33 3.36 7.55 0.92
CA LEU A 33 4.55 7.78 0.09
C LEU A 33 4.36 7.21 -1.33
N SER A 34 3.77 6.02 -1.46
CA SER A 34 3.47 5.42 -2.75
C SER A 34 2.56 6.32 -3.59
N VAL A 35 1.49 6.86 -3.00
CA VAL A 35 0.56 7.76 -3.68
C VAL A 35 1.26 9.05 -4.10
N LEU A 36 2.05 9.65 -3.19
CA LEU A 36 2.78 10.89 -3.47
C LEU A 36 3.79 10.71 -4.61
N ILE A 37 4.62 9.67 -4.55
CA ILE A 37 5.61 9.37 -5.59
C ILE A 37 4.91 9.11 -6.93
N THR A 38 3.84 8.32 -6.93
CA THR A 38 3.08 8.02 -8.15
C THR A 38 2.48 9.28 -8.76
N ALA A 39 1.88 10.16 -7.93
CA ALA A 39 1.32 11.42 -8.39
C ALA A 39 2.40 12.34 -8.99
N GLN A 40 3.58 12.42 -8.37
CA GLN A 40 4.70 13.19 -8.90
C GLN A 40 5.21 12.63 -10.25
N VAL A 41 5.35 11.31 -10.36
CA VAL A 41 5.84 10.65 -11.58
C VAL A 41 4.82 10.70 -12.72
N ALA A 42 3.53 10.61 -12.41
CA ALA A 42 2.44 10.60 -13.39
C ALA A 42 1.92 12.01 -13.74
N GLY A 43 2.41 13.06 -13.08
CA GLY A 43 1.83 14.41 -13.14
C GLY A 43 1.87 15.09 -14.52
N ASP A 44 2.76 14.66 -15.42
CA ASP A 44 2.90 15.24 -16.76
C ASP A 44 2.08 14.52 -17.85
N GLY A 45 1.33 13.48 -17.49
CA GLY A 45 0.46 12.74 -18.40
C GLY A 45 1.17 11.91 -19.47
N ARG A 46 2.50 11.73 -19.38
CA ARG A 46 3.29 10.90 -20.31
C ARG A 46 3.96 9.76 -19.56
N SER A 47 4.01 8.58 -20.17
CA SER A 47 4.71 7.41 -19.62
C SER A 47 5.94 7.07 -20.44
N ASP A 48 7.08 6.98 -19.78
CA ASP A 48 8.37 6.63 -20.38
C ASP A 48 8.97 5.42 -19.64
N TRP A 49 9.85 4.68 -20.30
CA TRP A 49 10.50 3.49 -19.73
C TRP A 49 11.26 3.82 -18.43
N LEU A 50 11.89 4.99 -18.36
CA LEU A 50 12.62 5.44 -17.18
C LEU A 50 11.70 5.72 -15.98
N LYS A 51 10.50 6.28 -16.23
CA LYS A 51 9.47 6.47 -15.19
C LYS A 51 8.98 5.13 -14.66
N GLY A 52 8.79 4.16 -15.57
CA GLY A 52 8.48 2.78 -15.19
C GLY A 52 9.57 2.16 -14.31
N LEU A 53 10.85 2.30 -14.71
CA LEU A 53 11.99 1.83 -13.93
C LEU A 53 12.08 2.51 -12.56
N GLN A 54 11.79 3.81 -12.48
CA GLN A 54 11.76 4.53 -11.21
C GLN A 54 10.67 3.99 -10.27
N LEU A 55 9.46 3.73 -10.77
CA LEU A 55 8.39 3.14 -9.96
C LEU A 55 8.73 1.71 -9.51
N LEU A 56 9.37 0.92 -10.39
CA LEU A 56 9.87 -0.42 -10.04
C LEU A 56 10.95 -0.36 -8.96
N ALA A 57 11.86 0.61 -9.02
CA ALA A 57 12.89 0.80 -8.00
C ALA A 57 12.27 1.11 -6.63
N VAL A 58 11.27 2.00 -6.57
CA VAL A 58 10.54 2.32 -5.33
C VAL A 58 9.80 1.09 -4.80
N TYR A 59 9.13 0.34 -5.68
CA TYR A 59 8.48 -0.92 -5.31
C TYR A 59 9.46 -1.91 -4.69
N LEU A 60 10.66 -2.07 -5.29
CA LEU A 60 11.69 -2.95 -4.74
C LEU A 60 12.18 -2.48 -3.37
N VAL A 61 12.39 -1.18 -3.17
CA VAL A 61 12.78 -0.63 -1.86
C VAL A 61 11.74 -0.94 -0.80
N PHE A 62 10.44 -0.77 -1.10
CA PHE A 62 9.37 -1.10 -0.16
C PHE A 62 9.29 -2.61 0.08
N ALA A 63 9.40 -3.43 -0.97
CA ALA A 63 9.41 -4.89 -0.85
C ALA A 63 10.57 -5.39 0.04
N LEU A 64 11.78 -4.83 -0.15
CA LEU A 64 12.94 -5.14 0.70
C LEU A 64 12.71 -4.67 2.14
N THR A 65 12.09 -3.51 2.34
CA THR A 65 11.73 -3.03 3.68
C THR A 65 10.81 -4.03 4.39
N PHE A 66 9.77 -4.53 3.72
CA PHE A 66 8.88 -5.54 4.29
C PHE A 66 9.55 -6.90 4.50
N PHE A 67 10.46 -7.28 3.61
CA PHE A 67 11.18 -8.54 3.71
C PHE A 67 12.15 -8.56 4.90
N PHE A 68 12.91 -7.49 5.11
CA PHE A 68 13.93 -7.42 6.16
C PHE A 68 13.43 -6.89 7.50
N LEU A 69 12.30 -6.18 7.53
CA LEU A 69 11.75 -5.56 8.74
C LEU A 69 10.33 -6.08 9.09
N PRO A 70 10.15 -7.41 9.28
CA PRO A 70 8.84 -7.99 9.48
C PRO A 70 8.14 -7.58 10.79
N GLY A 71 8.89 -7.05 11.77
CA GLY A 71 8.36 -6.58 13.06
C GLY A 71 7.84 -5.15 13.07
N ALA A 72 8.10 -4.34 12.04
CA ALA A 72 7.60 -2.95 11.97
C ALA A 72 6.08 -2.84 11.74
N GLN A 73 5.43 -3.99 11.52
CA GLN A 73 4.04 -4.15 11.09
C GLN A 73 3.21 -4.97 12.09
N SER A 74 3.75 -5.28 13.28
CA SER A 74 2.98 -5.91 14.35
C SER A 74 1.99 -4.93 14.96
N HIS A 75 0.70 -5.27 14.88
CA HIS A 75 -0.33 -4.71 15.76
C HIS A 75 -0.02 -5.09 17.22
N PRO A 76 -0.18 -4.18 18.20
CA PRO A 76 -0.36 -4.60 19.59
C PRO A 76 -1.65 -5.42 19.76
#